data_AF-A0A2L2YYM4-F1
#
_entry.id   AF-A0A2L2YYM4-F1
#
_cell.length_a   1.000
_cell.length_b   1.000
_cell.length_c   1.000
_cell.angle_alpha   90.00
_cell.angle_beta   90.00
_cell.angle_gamma   90.00
#
_symmetry.space_group_name_H-M   'P 1'
#
loop_
_entity.id
_entity.type
_entity.pdbx_description
1 polymer ?
#
loop_
_entity_poly.entity_id
_entity_poly.type
_entity_poly.pdbx_seq_one_letter_code
_entity_poly.pdbx_strand_id
1 'polypeptide(L)'
;DVMKRSSKLIEKPSFVPCDSVQVTKLLENVKNANEKLKSHHHEVDNYSHRANELKDELSSNNLSSKLSIENDLVDIQKKWKEIMALLETRHQNLESQLMLWQQIEFEKEQTISWLTEICQLLNDQILKFESREKAEIVLDRYKNELHSYVESKINLLTKVESLLKLNDKN
;
A
#
# COMPACT_ATOMS: atom_id res chain seq x y z
N ASP A 1 -9.31 -26.35 -5.92
CA ASP A 1 -9.89 -25.08 -6.34
C ASP A 1 -8.92 -23.93 -6.01
N VAL A 2 -7.91 -23.75 -6.86
CA VAL A 2 -6.81 -22.79 -6.69
C VAL A 2 -7.35 -21.36 -6.66
N MET A 3 -8.33 -21.06 -7.53
CA MET A 3 -9.05 -19.79 -7.58
C MET A 3 -9.68 -19.43 -6.24
N LYS A 4 -10.42 -20.34 -5.59
CA LYS A 4 -10.99 -20.08 -4.24
C LYS A 4 -9.93 -19.85 -3.16
N ARG A 5 -8.78 -20.53 -3.25
CA ARG A 5 -7.68 -20.34 -2.27
C ARG A 5 -6.97 -19.01 -2.50
N SER A 6 -6.77 -18.61 -3.75
CA SER A 6 -6.24 -17.30 -4.13
C SER A 6 -7.20 -16.18 -3.75
N SER A 7 -8.51 -16.34 -3.95
CA SER A 7 -9.53 -15.36 -3.54
C SER A 7 -9.53 -15.11 -2.03
N LYS A 8 -9.34 -16.16 -1.21
CA LYS A 8 -9.21 -16.00 0.26
C LYS A 8 -7.98 -15.18 0.68
N LEU A 9 -6.91 -15.20 -0.11
CA LEU A 9 -5.69 -14.41 0.16
C LEU A 9 -5.84 -12.94 -0.24
N ILE A 10 -6.93 -12.60 -0.94
CA ILE A 10 -7.25 -11.25 -1.44
C ILE A 10 -8.30 -10.58 -0.55
N GLU A 11 -8.83 -11.29 0.45
CA GLU A 11 -9.80 -10.73 1.38
C GLU A 11 -9.28 -9.43 2.00
N LYS A 12 -10.18 -8.44 2.03
CA LYS A 12 -9.92 -7.14 2.63
C LYS A 12 -9.44 -7.37 4.08
N PRO A 13 -8.32 -6.73 4.48
CA PRO A 13 -7.77 -6.90 5.80
C PRO A 13 -8.81 -6.41 6.81
N SER A 14 -8.95 -7.15 7.92
CA SER A 14 -9.96 -6.85 8.93
C SER A 14 -9.69 -5.54 9.70
N PHE A 15 -8.57 -4.89 9.41
CA PHE A 15 -8.12 -3.67 10.07
C PHE A 15 -7.43 -2.75 9.05
N VAL A 16 -7.50 -1.46 9.35
CA VAL A 16 -6.76 -0.42 8.64
C VAL A 16 -5.32 -0.40 9.16
N PRO A 17 -4.28 -0.45 8.30
CA PRO A 17 -2.89 -0.45 8.76
C PRO A 17 -2.55 0.86 9.49
N CYS A 18 -1.93 0.76 10.66
CA CYS A 18 -1.62 1.94 11.48
C CYS A 18 -0.12 2.27 11.62
N ASP A 19 0.75 1.60 10.88
CA ASP A 19 2.20 1.87 10.82
C ASP A 19 2.84 1.26 9.56
N SER A 20 4.09 1.63 9.26
CA SER A 20 4.85 1.12 8.11
C SER A 20 5.09 -0.40 8.17
N VAL A 21 5.18 -0.99 9.37
CA VAL A 21 5.42 -2.43 9.58
C VAL A 21 4.20 -3.25 9.14
N GLN A 22 3.00 -2.83 9.53
CA GLN A 22 1.75 -3.49 9.17
C GLN A 22 1.48 -3.40 7.67
N VAL A 23 1.74 -2.24 7.05
CA VAL A 23 1.64 -2.11 5.59
C VAL A 23 2.64 -3.02 4.88
N THR A 24 3.88 -3.09 5.37
CA THR A 24 4.92 -3.99 4.81
C THR A 24 4.48 -5.44 4.84
N LYS A 25 3.94 -5.91 5.97
CA LYS A 25 3.42 -7.28 6.11
C LYS A 25 2.26 -7.57 5.14
N LEU A 26 1.35 -6.61 4.97
CA LEU A 26 0.24 -6.75 4.02
C LEU A 26 0.73 -6.75 2.57
N LEU A 27 1.73 -5.92 2.26
CA LEU A 27 2.34 -5.87 0.93
C LEU A 27 3.05 -7.19 0.60
N GLU A 28 3.76 -7.79 1.55
CA GLU A 28 4.38 -9.11 1.40
C GLU A 28 3.33 -10.20 1.13
N ASN A 29 2.21 -10.18 1.85
CA ASN A 29 1.10 -11.11 1.60
C ASN A 29 0.54 -10.98 0.18
N VAL A 30 0.36 -9.75 -0.31
CA VAL A 30 -0.13 -9.47 -1.66
C VAL A 30 0.90 -9.91 -2.72
N LYS A 31 2.20 -9.66 -2.49
CA LYS A 31 3.28 -10.15 -3.37
C LYS A 31 3.28 -11.67 -3.48
N ASN A 32 3.23 -12.36 -2.34
CA ASN A 32 3.16 -13.82 -2.28
C ASN A 32 1.90 -14.37 -2.97
N ALA A 33 0.76 -13.69 -2.82
CA ALA A 33 -0.48 -14.05 -3.53
C ALA A 33 -0.35 -13.86 -5.04
N ASN A 34 0.26 -12.75 -5.49
CA ASN A 34 0.49 -12.45 -6.90
C ASN A 34 1.46 -13.45 -7.54
N GLU A 35 2.55 -13.82 -6.85
CA GLU A 35 3.49 -14.84 -7.31
C GLU A 35 2.83 -16.21 -7.46
N LYS A 36 2.04 -16.64 -6.45
CA LYS A 36 1.25 -17.87 -6.55
C LYS A 36 0.25 -17.81 -7.70
N LEU A 37 -0.43 -16.69 -7.90
CA LEU A 37 -1.38 -16.58 -8.99
C LEU A 37 -0.66 -16.66 -10.35
N LYS A 38 0.42 -15.90 -10.53
CA LYS A 38 1.26 -16.00 -11.74
C LYS A 38 1.78 -17.41 -11.99
N SER A 39 2.17 -18.15 -10.95
CA SER A 39 2.67 -19.52 -11.11
C SER A 39 1.61 -20.48 -11.62
N HIS A 40 0.32 -20.24 -11.37
CA HIS A 40 -0.78 -21.07 -11.85
C HIS A 40 -1.36 -20.58 -13.19
N HIS A 41 -0.76 -19.58 -13.85
CA HIS A 41 -1.18 -19.11 -15.18
C HIS A 41 -1.23 -20.26 -16.20
N HIS A 42 -0.20 -21.12 -16.18
CA HIS A 42 -0.12 -22.30 -17.05
C HIS A 42 -1.28 -23.28 -16.84
N GLU A 43 -1.87 -23.36 -15.64
CA GLU A 43 -3.03 -24.21 -15.37
C GLU A 43 -4.29 -23.66 -16.07
N VAL A 44 -4.45 -22.34 -16.13
CA VAL A 44 -5.53 -21.67 -16.86
C VAL A 44 -5.37 -21.85 -18.37
N ASP A 45 -4.13 -21.78 -18.87
CA ASP A 45 -3.81 -22.06 -20.27
C ASP A 45 -4.11 -23.52 -20.63
N ASN A 46 -3.67 -24.46 -19.78
CA ASN A 46 -3.93 -25.89 -19.96
C ASN A 46 -5.43 -26.21 -19.93
N TYR A 47 -6.18 -25.58 -19.01
CA TYR A 47 -7.64 -25.71 -18.96
C TYR A 47 -8.27 -25.19 -20.26
N SER A 48 -7.83 -24.03 -20.75
CA SER A 48 -8.33 -23.43 -21.99
C SER A 48 -8.03 -24.31 -23.20
N HIS A 49 -6.82 -24.88 -23.27
CA HIS A 49 -6.43 -25.81 -24.33
C HIS A 49 -7.31 -27.07 -24.33
N ARG A 50 -7.45 -27.72 -23.17
CA ARG A 50 -8.24 -28.96 -23.04
C ARG A 50 -9.74 -28.73 -23.26
N ALA A 51 -10.26 -27.58 -22.88
CA ALA A 51 -11.65 -27.20 -23.16
C ALA A 51 -11.91 -27.04 -24.67
N ASN A 52 -10.95 -26.48 -25.41
CA ASN A 52 -11.02 -26.40 -26.87
C ASN A 52 -10.93 -27.78 -27.54
N GLU A 53 -10.01 -28.65 -27.09
CA GLU A 53 -9.92 -30.03 -27.58
C GLU A 53 -11.24 -30.79 -27.38
N LEU A 54 -11.82 -30.72 -26.18
CA LEU A 54 -13.12 -31.35 -25.88
C LEU A 54 -14.25 -30.80 -26.75
N LYS A 55 -14.24 -29.50 -27.05
CA LYS A 55 -15.21 -28.86 -27.93
C LYS A 55 -15.07 -29.34 -29.38
N ASP A 56 -13.85 -29.62 -29.82
CA ASP A 56 -13.57 -30.16 -31.17
C ASP A 56 -13.95 -31.65 -31.27
N GLU A 57 -13.71 -32.43 -30.22
CA GLU A 57 -14.11 -33.86 -30.14
C GLU A 57 -15.63 -34.06 -30.05
N LEU A 58 -16.37 -33.11 -29.47
CA LEU A 58 -17.82 -33.19 -29.40
C LEU A 58 -18.45 -33.13 -30.80
N SER A 59 -19.37 -34.06 -31.07
CA SER A 59 -20.12 -34.08 -32.34
C SER A 59 -20.94 -32.80 -32.54
N SER A 60 -21.22 -32.46 -33.80
CA SER A 60 -22.00 -31.28 -34.19
C SER A 60 -23.41 -31.23 -33.56
N ASN A 61 -23.93 -32.39 -33.13
CA ASN A 61 -25.25 -32.53 -32.51
C ASN A 61 -25.24 -32.17 -31.01
N ASN A 62 -24.07 -32.04 -30.37
CA ASN A 62 -23.92 -31.73 -28.95
C ASN A 62 -23.71 -30.23 -28.69
N LEU A 63 -24.50 -29.37 -29.35
CA LEU A 63 -24.38 -27.91 -29.26
C LEU A 63 -24.48 -27.38 -27.82
N SER A 64 -25.39 -27.94 -27.01
CA SER A 64 -25.57 -27.54 -25.60
C SER A 64 -24.31 -27.78 -24.77
N SER A 65 -23.63 -28.91 -24.96
CA SER A 65 -22.38 -29.24 -24.26
C SER A 65 -21.23 -28.32 -24.69
N LYS A 66 -21.12 -28.01 -26.00
CA LYS A 66 -20.13 -27.05 -26.51
C LYS A 66 -20.34 -25.65 -25.92
N LEU A 67 -21.59 -25.19 -25.85
CA LEU A 67 -21.94 -23.90 -25.25
C LEU A 67 -21.65 -23.86 -23.74
N SER A 68 -21.91 -24.94 -23.02
CA SER A 68 -21.58 -25.03 -21.59
C SER A 68 -20.09 -24.89 -21.34
N ILE A 69 -19.25 -25.61 -22.10
CA ILE A 69 -17.79 -25.55 -21.99
C ILE A 69 -17.27 -24.14 -22.31
N GLU A 70 -17.81 -23.50 -23.35
CA GLU A 70 -17.47 -22.13 -23.72
C GLU A 70 -17.79 -21.14 -22.59
N ASN A 71 -18.99 -21.23 -22.01
CA ASN A 71 -19.40 -20.37 -20.90
C ASN A 71 -18.51 -20.56 -19.67
N ASP A 72 -18.19 -21.81 -19.32
CA ASP A 72 -17.31 -22.11 -18.18
C ASP A 72 -15.89 -21.57 -18.40
N LEU A 73 -15.37 -21.66 -19.63
CA LEU A 73 -14.07 -21.11 -20.01
C LEU A 73 -14.07 -19.58 -19.89
N VAL A 74 -15.08 -18.91 -20.45
CA VAL A 74 -15.24 -17.45 -20.35
C VAL A 74 -15.32 -17.01 -18.88
N ASP A 75 -16.09 -17.72 -18.06
CA ASP A 75 -16.25 -17.41 -16.64
C ASP A 75 -14.95 -17.56 -15.86
N ILE A 76 -14.18 -18.63 -16.09
CA ILE A 76 -12.89 -18.86 -15.42
C ILE A 76 -11.88 -17.78 -15.83
N GLN A 77 -11.78 -17.48 -17.14
CA GLN A 77 -10.86 -16.45 -17.62
C GLN A 77 -11.23 -15.06 -17.11
N LYS A 78 -12.53 -14.75 -17.04
CA LYS A 78 -13.03 -13.49 -16.48
C LYS A 78 -12.67 -13.36 -15.00
N LYS A 79 -13.00 -14.37 -14.19
CA LYS A 79 -12.68 -14.39 -12.75
C LYS A 79 -11.18 -14.27 -12.51
N TRP A 80 -10.35 -14.93 -13.32
CA TRP A 80 -8.89 -14.83 -13.22
C TRP A 80 -8.40 -13.40 -13.45
N LYS A 81 -8.87 -12.76 -14.52
CA LYS A 81 -8.52 -11.38 -14.85
C LYS A 81 -8.98 -10.39 -13.79
N GLU A 82 -10.20 -10.55 -13.28
CA GLU A 82 -10.74 -9.73 -12.19
C GLU A 82 -9.88 -9.84 -10.92
N ILE A 83 -9.54 -11.07 -10.53
CA ILE A 83 -8.68 -11.35 -9.38
C ILE A 83 -7.29 -10.73 -9.54
N MET A 84 -6.67 -10.86 -10.72
CA MET A 84 -5.38 -10.22 -11.03
C MET A 84 -5.46 -8.70 -10.93
N ALA A 85 -6.51 -8.09 -11.48
CA ALA A 85 -6.69 -6.63 -11.44
C ALA A 85 -6.92 -6.10 -10.01
N LEU A 86 -7.67 -6.84 -9.19
CA LEU A 86 -7.88 -6.51 -7.78
C LEU A 86 -6.57 -6.60 -6.97
N LEU A 87 -5.78 -7.65 -7.19
CA LEU A 87 -4.46 -7.82 -6.56
C LEU A 87 -3.51 -6.69 -6.92
N GLU A 88 -3.45 -6.32 -8.19
CA GLU A 88 -2.60 -5.23 -8.68
C GLU A 88 -3.01 -3.89 -8.09
N THR A 89 -4.31 -3.58 -8.10
CA THR A 89 -4.84 -2.36 -7.47
C THR A 89 -4.50 -2.30 -5.98
N ARG A 90 -4.66 -3.42 -5.28
CA ARG A 90 -4.34 -3.55 -3.86
C ARG A 90 -2.84 -3.39 -3.59
N HIS A 91 -2.00 -3.96 -4.46
CA HIS A 91 -0.54 -3.82 -4.38
C HIS A 91 -0.14 -2.34 -4.48
N GLN A 92 -0.61 -1.64 -5.51
CA GLN A 92 -0.32 -0.22 -5.73
C GLN A 92 -0.83 0.66 -4.58
N ASN A 93 -2.00 0.35 -4.01
CA ASN A 93 -2.50 1.07 -2.83
C ASN A 93 -1.59 0.87 -1.62
N LEU A 94 -1.18 -0.36 -1.32
CA LEU A 94 -0.28 -0.66 -0.20
C LEU A 94 1.11 -0.05 -0.39
N GLU A 95 1.65 0.00 -1.61
CA GLU A 95 2.91 0.70 -1.90
C GLU A 95 2.80 2.20 -1.63
N SER A 96 1.70 2.81 -2.05
CA SER A 96 1.41 4.23 -1.80
C SER A 96 1.28 4.51 -0.30
N GLN A 97 0.59 3.64 0.45
CA GLN A 97 0.46 3.73 1.90
C GLN A 97 1.82 3.60 2.60
N LEU A 98 2.65 2.66 2.16
CA LEU A 98 3.98 2.44 2.75
C LEU A 98 4.86 3.67 2.60
N MET A 99 4.89 4.26 1.40
CA MET A 99 5.63 5.49 1.13
C MET A 99 5.17 6.63 2.03
N LEU A 100 3.85 6.84 2.17
CA LEU A 100 3.31 7.89 3.04
C LEU A 100 3.66 7.64 4.51
N TRP A 101 3.55 6.41 5.00
CA TRP A 101 3.93 6.06 6.37
C TRP A 101 5.39 6.37 6.64
N GLN A 102 6.30 5.94 5.76
CA GLN A 102 7.73 6.20 5.90
C GLN A 102 8.05 7.70 5.91
N GLN A 103 7.40 8.49 5.05
CA GLN A 103 7.56 9.95 5.03
C GLN A 103 7.03 10.61 6.30
N ILE A 104 5.85 10.18 6.77
CA ILE A 104 5.25 10.69 8.01
C ILE A 104 6.15 10.38 9.21
N GLU A 105 6.63 9.14 9.33
CA GLU A 105 7.52 8.72 10.41
C GLU A 105 8.81 9.55 10.41
N PHE A 106 9.46 9.69 9.25
CA PHE A 106 10.69 10.46 9.08
C PHE A 106 10.53 11.95 9.40
N GLU A 107 9.50 12.61 8.89
CA GLU A 107 9.25 14.04 9.14
C GLU A 107 8.84 14.31 10.58
N LYS A 108 8.07 13.40 11.18
CA LYS A 108 7.72 13.46 12.60
C LYS A 108 8.98 13.38 13.47
N GLU A 109 9.88 12.44 13.19
CA GLU A 109 11.14 12.29 13.94
C GLU A 109 12.04 13.52 13.82
N GLN A 110 12.20 14.08 12.62
CA GLN A 110 12.96 15.32 12.42
C GLN A 110 12.35 16.49 13.20
N THR A 111 11.02 16.65 13.15
CA THR A 111 10.32 17.71 13.88
C THR A 111 10.49 17.56 15.40
N ILE A 112 10.38 16.34 15.92
CA ILE A 112 10.58 16.07 17.36
C ILE A 112 12.02 16.35 17.77
N SER A 113 13.00 15.90 16.95
CA SER A 113 14.42 16.14 17.22
C SER A 113 14.73 17.64 17.30
N TRP A 114 14.25 18.40 16.31
CA TRP A 114 14.42 19.85 16.27
C TRP A 114 13.75 20.55 17.46
N LEU A 115 12.50 20.20 17.76
CA LEU A 115 11.78 20.77 18.91
C LEU A 115 12.54 20.49 20.22
N THR A 116 13.03 19.26 20.38
CA THR A 116 13.79 18.86 21.57
C THR A 116 15.08 19.68 21.71
N GLU A 117 15.85 19.78 20.62
CA GLU A 117 17.09 20.55 20.59
C GLU A 117 16.85 22.04 20.87
N ILE A 118 15.93 22.68 20.16
CA ILE A 118 15.71 24.12 20.28
C ILE A 118 15.10 24.49 21.62
N CYS A 119 14.18 23.67 22.16
CA CYS A 119 13.65 23.88 23.50
C CYS A 119 14.74 23.72 24.56
N GLN A 120 15.65 22.75 24.41
CA GLN A 120 16.78 22.59 25.32
C GLN A 120 17.71 23.81 25.27
N LEU A 121 18.08 24.27 24.08
CA LEU A 121 18.94 25.45 23.91
C LEU A 121 18.31 26.71 24.52
N LEU A 122 17.02 26.95 24.27
CA LEU A 122 16.29 28.09 24.85
C LEU A 122 16.20 27.98 26.38
N ASN A 123 15.91 26.80 26.91
CA ASN A 123 15.82 26.57 28.35
C ASN A 123 17.19 26.75 29.04
N ASP A 124 18.27 26.31 28.40
CA ASP A 124 19.63 26.52 28.89
C ASP A 124 19.98 28.00 28.96
N GLN A 125 19.57 28.82 27.98
CA GLN A 125 19.75 30.28 28.05
C GLN A 125 18.94 30.95 29.18
N ILE A 126 17.78 30.39 29.53
CA ILE A 126 16.96 30.88 30.66
C ILE A 126 17.60 30.52 32.00
N LEU A 127 18.05 29.27 32.15
CA LEU A 127 18.57 28.75 33.42
C LEU A 127 20.02 29.16 33.69
N LYS A 128 20.82 29.29 32.63
CA LYS A 128 22.26 29.57 32.68
C LYS A 128 22.59 30.70 31.70
N PHE A 129 21.97 31.86 31.92
CA PHE A 129 22.22 33.02 31.08
C PHE A 129 23.69 33.42 31.13
N GLU A 130 24.42 33.20 30.03
CA GLU A 130 25.84 33.53 29.93
C GLU A 130 26.04 34.95 29.37
N SER A 131 25.40 35.26 28.25
CA SER A 131 25.47 36.58 27.63
C SER A 131 24.28 36.84 26.70
N ARG A 132 24.01 38.13 26.48
CA ARG A 132 22.98 38.58 25.54
C ARG A 132 23.26 38.07 24.12
N GLU A 133 24.51 38.13 23.68
CA GLU A 133 24.90 37.74 22.32
C GLU A 133 24.65 36.25 22.06
N LYS A 134 24.95 35.37 23.03
CA LYS A 134 24.63 33.94 22.93
C LYS A 134 23.13 33.69 22.90
N ALA A 135 22.35 34.41 23.72
CA ALA A 135 20.90 34.32 23.70
C ALA A 135 20.30 34.79 22.37
N GLU A 136 20.83 35.86 21.78
CA GLU A 136 20.41 36.36 20.46
C GLU A 136 20.70 35.34 19.35
N ILE A 137 21.85 34.67 19.36
CA ILE A 137 22.18 33.59 18.39
C ILE A 137 21.14 32.45 18.44
N VAL A 138 20.79 31.97 19.65
CA VAL A 138 19.80 30.89 19.79
C VAL A 138 18.41 31.34 19.34
N LEU A 139 18.01 32.58 19.68
CA LEU A 139 16.73 33.14 19.26
C LEU A 139 16.64 33.33 17.75
N ASP A 140 17.70 33.79 17.11
CA ASP A 140 17.73 33.96 15.66
C ASP A 140 17.70 32.61 14.94
N ARG A 141 18.41 31.60 15.44
CA ARG A 141 18.28 30.22 14.95
C ARG A 141 16.83 29.73 15.03
N TYR A 142 16.19 29.86 16.19
CA TYR A 142 14.79 29.49 16.37
C TYR A 142 13.88 30.18 15.35
N LYS A 143 13.99 31.51 15.21
CA LYS A 143 13.15 32.28 14.28
C LYS A 143 13.35 31.86 12.83
N ASN A 144 14.60 31.63 12.43
CA ASN A 144 14.95 31.26 11.06
C ASN A 144 14.44 29.85 10.71
N GLU A 145 14.59 28.90 11.63
CA GLU A 145 14.19 27.50 11.40
C GLU A 145 12.68 27.28 11.59
N LEU A 146 12.02 28.07 12.46
CA LEU A 146 10.59 27.92 12.79
C LEU A 146 9.71 27.90 11.55
N HIS A 147 9.97 28.79 10.58
CA HIS A 147 9.16 28.87 9.37
C HIS A 147 9.16 27.54 8.60
N SER A 148 10.33 26.95 8.40
CA SER A 148 10.47 25.67 7.70
C SER A 148 9.78 24.52 8.44
N TYR A 149 9.82 24.49 9.77
CA TYR A 149 9.12 23.45 10.54
C TYR A 149 7.60 23.65 10.60
N VAL A 150 7.11 24.89 10.50
CA VAL A 150 5.67 25.16 10.33
C VAL A 150 5.18 24.65 8.98
N GLU A 151 5.93 24.88 7.91
CA GLU A 151 5.63 24.33 6.58
C GLU A 151 5.69 22.79 6.58
N SER A 152 6.72 22.21 7.21
CA SER A 152 6.84 20.75 7.38
C SER A 152 5.62 20.16 8.09
N LYS A 153 5.11 20.81 9.15
CA LYS A 153 3.89 20.38 9.84
C LYS A 153 2.67 20.38 8.90
N ILE A 154 2.49 21.40 8.06
CA ILE A 154 1.38 21.46 7.10
C ILE A 154 1.48 20.32 6.07
N ASN A 155 2.70 20.06 5.57
CA ASN A 155 2.97 18.95 4.67
C ASN A 155 2.67 17.60 5.33
N LEU A 156 3.06 17.42 6.60
CA LEU A 156 2.76 16.22 7.38
C LEU A 156 1.25 15.98 7.49
N LEU A 157 0.47 17.02 7.81
CA LEU A 157 -0.99 16.93 7.90
C LEU A 157 -1.62 16.55 6.55
N THR A 158 -1.11 17.12 5.45
CA THR A 158 -1.59 16.81 4.09
C THR A 158 -1.31 15.34 3.71
N LYS A 159 -0.16 14.79 4.15
CA LYS A 159 0.16 13.36 3.96
C LYS A 159 -0.74 12.46 4.80
N VAL A 160 -1.05 12.85 6.04
CA VAL A 160 -2.00 12.12 6.90
C VAL A 160 -3.39 12.10 6.25
N GLU A 161 -3.87 13.23 5.72
CA GLU A 161 -5.15 13.28 5.00
C GLU A 161 -5.14 12.40 3.75
N SER A 162 -4.03 12.38 3.01
CA SER A 162 -3.85 11.53 1.83
C SER A 162 -3.88 10.05 2.22
N LEU A 163 -3.23 9.68 3.33
CA LEU A 163 -3.23 8.33 3.87
C LEU A 163 -4.63 7.90 4.32
N LEU A 164 -5.39 8.79 4.98
CA LEU A 164 -6.78 8.52 5.35
C LEU A 164 -7.65 8.24 4.13
N LYS A 165 -7.51 9.04 3.06
CA LYS A 165 -8.23 8.80 1.79
C LYS A 165 -7.85 7.47 1.13
N LEU A 166 -6.60 7.02 1.25
CA LEU A 166 -6.19 5.69 0.76
C LEU A 166 -6.74 4.56 1.61
N ASN A 167 -6.91 4.78 2.91
CA ASN A 167 -7.52 3.83 3.82
C ASN A 167 -9.02 3.65 3.58
N ASP A 168 -9.73 4.72 3.21
CA ASP A 168 -11.14 4.66 2.83
C ASP A 168 -11.39 3.93 1.51
N LYS A 169 -10.36 3.84 0.66
CA LYS A 169 -10.39 3.13 -0.64
C LYS A 169 -10.02 1.64 -0.53
N ASN A 170 -9.44 1.22 0.60
CA ASN A 170 -9.26 -0.20 0.92
C ASN A 170 -10.59 -0.83 1.32
#